data_AF-A0A2V7HA94-F1
#
_entry.id   AF-A0A2V7HA94-F1
#
_cell.length_a   1.000
_cell.length_b   1.000
_cell.length_c   1.000
_cell.angle_alpha   90.00
_cell.angle_beta   90.00
_cell.angle_gamma   90.00
#
_symmetry.space_group_name_H-M   'P 1'
#
loop_
_entity.id
_entity.type
_entity.pdbx_description
1 polymer ?
#
loop_
_entity_poly.entity_id
_entity_poly.type
_entity_poly.pdbx_seq_one_letter_code
_entity_poly.pdbx_strand_id
1 'polypeptide(L)'
;TITAEGASFIGDIQAITGLTMLAVREAIRELVAWAIVTNDTVEALREVARWKPMLPRTGNDPTSWLPAGYTPSPNRRYARTRPNLRRLPRWRRPDKPGAAPSGWTGRWSLLRRRGTMGPDLPEEERAERIARQWLTRYGIVSRDWWRRERPPVSWRAIYRELKRLEFRGEVRRGYFVKGLGGAQFALPDAVEWLRTVASEDQSSAGFVVMAASDPANVYNLPLDVVDRDPLSRPRGSGALLVTRGGRIAIAVEA
;
A
#
# COMPACT_ATOMS: atom_id res chain seq x y z
N THR A 1 -18.81 21.27 0.01
CA THR A 1 -18.49 21.61 -1.40
C THR A 1 -18.35 20.36 -2.24
N ILE A 2 -17.30 19.55 -2.10
CA ILE A 2 -17.10 18.31 -2.90
C ILE A 2 -18.26 17.31 -2.73
N THR A 3 -18.86 17.23 -1.54
CA THR A 3 -20.06 16.39 -1.31
C THR A 3 -21.27 16.82 -2.13
N ALA A 4 -21.45 18.13 -2.32
CA ALA A 4 -22.62 18.70 -2.99
C ALA A 4 -22.41 18.82 -4.51
N GLU A 5 -21.26 19.32 -4.93
CA GLU A 5 -20.92 19.61 -6.32
C GLU A 5 -20.25 18.44 -7.06
N GLY A 6 -19.84 17.41 -6.32
CA GLY A 6 -19.10 16.28 -6.87
C GLY A 6 -17.61 16.58 -7.07
N ALA A 7 -17.03 16.05 -8.15
CA ALA A 7 -15.59 16.18 -8.40
C ALA A 7 -15.28 17.58 -8.95
N SER A 8 -14.45 18.36 -8.26
CA SER A 8 -14.22 19.79 -8.58
C SER A 8 -12.74 20.14 -8.67
N PHE A 9 -12.39 21.15 -9.47
CA PHE A 9 -11.02 21.66 -9.50
C PHE A 9 -10.71 22.45 -8.23
N ILE A 10 -9.42 22.56 -7.87
CA ILE A 10 -9.00 23.30 -6.68
C ILE A 10 -9.38 24.79 -6.74
N GLY A 11 -9.40 25.38 -7.94
CA GLY A 11 -9.87 26.75 -8.16
C GLY A 11 -11.35 26.92 -7.85
N ASP A 12 -12.19 25.97 -8.27
CA ASP A 12 -13.63 25.98 -7.97
C ASP A 12 -13.87 25.84 -6.47
N ILE A 13 -13.13 24.94 -5.81
CA ILE A 13 -13.20 24.77 -4.35
C ILE A 13 -12.81 26.07 -3.65
N GLN A 14 -11.78 26.78 -4.12
CA GLN A 14 -11.39 28.07 -3.58
C GLN A 14 -12.51 29.11 -3.76
N ALA A 15 -13.06 29.22 -4.98
CA ALA A 15 -14.13 30.17 -5.29
C ALA A 15 -15.37 29.94 -4.43
N ILE A 16 -15.78 28.68 -4.25
CA ILE A 16 -16.98 28.32 -3.48
C ILE A 16 -16.77 28.51 -1.97
N THR A 17 -15.58 28.19 -1.44
CA THR A 17 -15.30 28.28 0.00
C THR A 17 -14.93 29.69 0.47
N GLY A 18 -14.48 30.56 -0.44
CA GLY A 18 -13.94 31.88 -0.10
C GLY A 18 -12.61 31.83 0.69
N LEU A 19 -12.02 30.64 0.86
CA LEU A 19 -10.76 30.46 1.58
C LEU A 19 -9.57 30.90 0.72
N THR A 20 -8.46 31.22 1.38
CA THR A 20 -7.19 31.43 0.67
C THR A 20 -6.71 30.11 0.05
N MET A 21 -6.00 30.18 -1.09
CA MET A 21 -5.44 28.99 -1.74
C MET A 21 -4.52 28.17 -0.80
N LEU A 22 -3.85 28.83 0.16
CA LEU A 22 -3.08 28.12 1.18
C LEU A 22 -3.98 27.27 2.09
N ALA A 23 -5.05 27.86 2.63
CA ALA A 23 -6.00 27.17 3.51
C ALA A 23 -6.74 26.03 2.78
N VAL A 24 -7.14 26.23 1.52
CA VAL A 24 -7.73 25.17 0.69
C VAL A 24 -6.77 23.99 0.53
N ARG A 25 -5.49 24.27 0.28
CA ARG A 25 -4.47 23.23 0.13
C ARG A 25 -4.21 22.47 1.43
N GLU A 26 -4.14 23.16 2.56
CA GLU A 26 -4.00 22.52 3.87
C GLU A 26 -5.21 21.63 4.19
N ALA A 27 -6.43 22.14 3.98
CA ALA A 27 -7.65 21.35 4.16
C ALA A 27 -7.68 20.11 3.26
N ILE A 28 -7.38 20.22 1.97
CA ILE A 28 -7.33 19.07 1.07
C ILE A 28 -6.27 18.06 1.52
N ARG A 29 -5.09 18.49 1.99
CA ARG A 29 -4.06 17.57 2.52
C ARG A 29 -4.54 16.80 3.71
N GLU A 30 -5.17 17.48 4.67
CA GLU A 30 -5.76 16.81 5.83
C GLU A 30 -6.79 15.79 5.34
N LEU A 31 -7.74 16.20 4.50
CA LEU A 31 -8.77 15.29 3.97
C LEU A 31 -8.19 14.09 3.19
N VAL A 32 -7.07 14.26 2.47
CA VAL A 32 -6.34 13.16 1.82
C VAL A 32 -5.67 12.27 2.84
N ALA A 33 -5.04 12.83 3.88
CA ALA A 33 -4.41 12.07 4.97
C ALA A 33 -5.45 11.24 5.76
N TRP A 34 -6.66 11.75 5.90
CA TRP A 34 -7.82 11.03 6.47
C TRP A 34 -8.49 10.07 5.47
N ALA A 35 -7.98 9.93 4.24
CA ALA A 35 -8.55 9.12 3.17
C ALA A 35 -10.03 9.47 2.84
N ILE A 36 -10.42 10.74 2.99
CA ILE A 36 -11.75 11.25 2.69
C ILE A 36 -11.83 11.75 1.24
N VAL A 37 -10.77 12.39 0.77
CA VAL A 37 -10.68 13.00 -0.57
C VAL A 37 -9.55 12.36 -1.37
N THR A 38 -9.74 12.24 -2.68
CA THR A 38 -8.76 11.78 -3.68
C THR A 38 -8.73 12.72 -4.88
N ASN A 39 -7.77 12.53 -5.78
CA ASN A 39 -7.67 13.25 -7.05
C ASN A 39 -7.69 12.25 -8.21
N ASP A 40 -8.13 12.70 -9.40
CA ASP A 40 -8.12 11.89 -10.62
C ASP A 40 -6.70 11.71 -11.22
N THR A 41 -5.73 12.53 -10.82
CA THR A 41 -4.32 12.42 -11.20
C THR A 41 -3.44 11.91 -10.05
N VAL A 42 -2.56 10.95 -10.35
CA VAL A 42 -1.61 10.38 -9.38
C VAL A 42 -0.53 11.41 -9.02
N GLU A 43 -0.20 12.28 -9.97
CA GLU A 43 0.78 13.36 -9.83
C GLU A 43 0.36 14.32 -8.71
N ALA A 44 -0.90 14.76 -8.67
CA ALA A 44 -1.42 15.62 -7.61
C ALA A 44 -1.36 14.94 -6.23
N LEU A 45 -1.68 13.65 -6.13
CA LEU A 45 -1.56 12.88 -4.88
C LEU A 45 -0.10 12.73 -4.44
N ARG A 46 0.83 12.49 -5.38
CA ARG A 46 2.27 12.47 -5.07
C ARG A 46 2.76 13.81 -4.57
N GLU A 47 2.26 14.91 -5.12
CA GLU A 47 2.60 16.25 -4.65
C GLU A 47 2.03 16.57 -3.27
N VAL A 48 0.81 16.11 -2.98
CA VAL A 48 0.24 16.14 -1.61
C VAL A 48 1.15 15.38 -0.65
N ALA A 49 1.55 14.15 -1.00
CA ALA A 49 2.38 13.29 -0.14
C ALA A 49 3.82 13.78 0.02
N ARG A 50 4.40 14.41 -1.01
CA ARG A 50 5.75 14.99 -0.97
C ARG A 50 5.82 16.29 -0.16
N TRP A 51 4.67 16.93 0.11
CA TRP A 51 4.68 18.19 0.82
C TRP A 51 5.20 18.00 2.24
N LYS A 52 6.28 18.74 2.55
CA LYS A 52 6.72 18.94 3.92
C LYS A 52 6.05 20.21 4.43
N PRO A 53 5.41 20.20 5.61
CA PRO A 53 4.87 21.41 6.18
C PRO A 53 5.99 22.45 6.27
N MET A 54 5.78 23.61 5.66
CA MET A 54 6.57 24.79 5.99
C MET A 54 6.00 25.30 7.30
N LEU A 55 6.52 24.80 8.41
CA LEU A 55 6.11 25.15 9.78
C LEU A 55 5.68 26.62 9.92
N PRO A 56 4.44 26.89 10.36
CA PRO A 56 4.21 27.93 11.34
C PRO A 56 4.45 27.30 12.71
N ARG A 57 5.54 27.68 13.40
CA ARG A 57 5.68 27.44 14.85
C ARG A 57 4.64 28.31 15.56
N THR A 58 3.48 27.76 15.89
CA THR A 58 2.62 28.34 16.93
C THR A 58 2.91 27.64 18.24
N GLY A 59 4.01 28.07 18.87
CA GLY A 59 4.46 27.60 20.18
C GLY A 59 5.77 28.26 20.55
N ASN A 60 5.75 29.14 21.57
CA ASN A 60 6.93 29.82 22.09
C ASN A 60 7.68 28.94 23.09
N ASP A 61 7.98 27.70 22.70
CA ASP A 61 8.89 26.87 23.49
C ASP A 61 9.91 26.17 22.59
N PRO A 62 11.20 26.56 22.62
CA PRO A 62 12.27 25.84 21.94
C PRO A 62 12.60 24.48 22.61
N THR A 63 11.97 24.15 23.74
CA THR A 63 12.17 22.92 24.53
C THR A 63 11.01 21.93 24.49
N SER A 64 9.98 22.12 23.65
CA SER A 64 8.79 21.25 23.57
C SER A 64 9.04 19.78 23.18
N TRP A 65 10.25 19.45 22.72
CA TRP A 65 10.69 18.09 22.37
C TRP A 65 11.48 17.41 23.50
N LEU A 66 11.71 18.10 24.61
CA LEU A 66 12.38 17.53 25.79
C LEU A 66 11.32 16.94 26.74
N PRO A 67 11.61 15.81 27.41
CA PRO A 67 10.75 15.28 28.46
C PRO A 67 10.52 16.32 29.57
N ALA A 68 9.33 16.32 30.19
CA ALA A 68 8.91 17.30 31.19
C ALA A 68 9.84 17.43 32.43
N GLY A 69 10.75 16.47 32.64
CA GLY A 69 11.74 16.47 33.73
C GLY A 69 13.20 16.63 33.27
N TYR A 70 13.44 17.12 32.05
CA TYR A 70 14.80 17.25 31.53
C TYR A 70 15.60 18.34 32.27
N THR A 71 16.70 17.94 32.91
CA THR A 71 17.70 18.85 33.47
C THR A 71 18.96 18.85 32.58
N PRO A 72 19.41 20.01 32.07
CA PRO A 72 20.63 20.08 31.27
C PRO A 72 21.85 19.66 32.08
N SER A 73 22.76 18.85 31.52
CA SER A 73 24.04 18.57 32.17
C SER A 73 25.02 19.75 31.96
N PRO A 74 25.78 20.18 32.98
CA PRO A 74 26.69 21.33 32.87
C PRO A 74 27.74 21.22 31.76
N ASN A 75 28.10 19.99 31.37
CA ASN A 75 29.19 19.70 30.44
C ASN A 75 28.76 19.41 29.00
N ARG A 76 27.46 19.42 28.67
CA ARG A 76 26.99 19.10 27.30
C ARG A 76 26.33 20.30 26.65
N ARG A 77 27.11 21.08 25.89
CA ARG A 77 26.56 22.13 25.01
C ARG A 77 25.82 21.45 23.86
N TYR A 78 24.49 21.51 23.85
CA TYR A 78 23.71 21.10 22.69
C TYR A 78 23.97 22.11 21.57
N ALA A 79 24.79 21.73 20.59
CA ALA A 79 24.96 22.55 19.40
C ALA A 79 23.62 22.56 18.66
N ARG A 80 22.92 23.69 18.66
CA ARG A 80 21.83 23.96 17.71
C ARG A 80 22.43 23.77 16.32
N THR A 81 22.15 22.65 15.66
CA THR A 81 22.31 22.57 14.21
C THR A 81 21.30 23.55 13.65
N ARG A 82 21.72 24.80 13.39
CA ARG A 82 20.89 25.75 12.67
C ARG A 82 20.50 25.07 11.36
N PRO A 83 19.20 24.93 11.04
CA PRO A 83 18.81 24.37 9.75
C PRO A 83 19.50 25.20 8.68
N ASN A 84 20.26 24.55 7.81
CA ASN A 84 21.02 25.23 6.78
C ASN A 84 20.01 25.88 5.82
N LEU A 85 19.84 27.20 5.92
CA LEU A 85 18.87 27.97 5.14
C LEU A 85 19.05 27.80 3.63
N ARG A 86 20.25 27.40 3.17
CA ARG A 86 20.56 27.07 1.77
C ARG A 86 20.05 25.69 1.33
N ARG A 87 19.79 24.77 2.28
CA ARG A 87 19.21 23.43 2.03
C ARG A 87 17.70 23.40 2.24
N LEU A 88 17.11 24.45 2.83
CA LEU A 88 15.66 24.59 2.81
C LEU A 88 15.24 24.81 1.35
N PRO A 89 14.20 24.12 0.85
CA PRO A 89 13.67 24.40 -0.47
C PRO A 89 13.36 25.90 -0.52
N ARG A 90 14.00 26.62 -1.47
CA ARG A 90 13.76 28.05 -1.69
C ARG A 90 12.25 28.25 -1.75
N TRP A 91 11.72 29.01 -0.81
CA TRP A 91 10.30 29.33 -0.78
C TRP A 91 9.95 30.05 -2.09
N ARG A 92 9.32 29.31 -3.01
CA ARG A 92 8.68 29.89 -4.18
C ARG A 92 7.34 30.42 -3.69
N ARG A 93 7.23 31.73 -3.56
CA ARG A 93 5.97 32.46 -3.41
C ARG A 93 4.95 31.92 -4.42
N PRO A 94 3.91 31.18 -3.99
CA PRO A 94 2.85 30.72 -4.89
C PRO A 94 2.07 31.90 -5.48
N ASP A 95 2.17 33.06 -4.83
CA ASP A 95 1.54 34.36 -5.11
C ASP A 95 2.25 35.20 -6.19
N LYS A 96 3.39 34.76 -6.75
CA LYS A 96 4.07 35.51 -7.83
C LYS A 96 3.51 35.18 -9.22
N PRO A 97 3.17 36.19 -10.05
CA PRO A 97 2.87 35.98 -11.47
C PRO A 97 4.08 35.32 -12.16
N GLY A 98 3.90 34.14 -12.75
CA GLY A 98 4.97 33.35 -13.36
C GLY A 98 5.57 32.24 -12.48
N ALA A 99 5.10 32.06 -11.24
CA ALA A 99 5.26 30.78 -10.56
C ALA A 99 4.47 29.73 -11.35
N ALA A 100 5.13 28.64 -11.79
CA ALA A 100 4.44 27.51 -12.42
C ALA A 100 3.19 27.17 -11.60
N PRO A 101 2.01 27.02 -12.23
CA PRO A 101 0.75 26.83 -11.51
C PRO A 101 0.98 25.74 -10.49
N SER A 102 0.76 26.06 -9.21
CA SER A 102 1.19 25.19 -8.13
C SER A 102 0.35 23.92 -8.11
N GLY A 103 0.82 22.91 -8.84
CA GLY A 103 1.09 21.57 -8.38
C GLY A 103 -0.05 20.55 -8.44
N TRP A 104 -1.28 20.98 -8.20
CA TRP A 104 -2.39 20.04 -8.05
C TRP A 104 -3.33 20.13 -9.26
N THR A 105 -2.92 19.44 -10.32
CA THR A 105 -3.76 19.20 -11.49
C THR A 105 -4.91 18.25 -11.16
N GLY A 106 -5.94 18.23 -12.01
CA GLY A 106 -7.03 17.28 -11.85
C GLY A 106 -8.12 17.71 -10.87
N ARG A 107 -9.16 16.89 -10.78
CA ARG A 107 -10.35 17.11 -9.96
C ARG A 107 -10.24 16.37 -8.64
N TRP A 108 -10.53 17.09 -7.57
CA TRP A 108 -10.64 16.55 -6.23
C TRP A 108 -12.04 16.00 -6.00
N SER A 109 -12.12 14.79 -5.49
CA SER A 109 -13.39 14.10 -5.28
C SER A 109 -13.37 13.29 -3.98
N LEU A 110 -14.55 13.04 -3.40
CA LEU A 110 -14.66 12.19 -2.23
C LEU A 110 -14.32 10.73 -2.58
N LEU A 111 -13.42 10.14 -1.80
CA LEU A 111 -12.98 8.74 -1.94
C LEU A 111 -14.10 7.76 -1.57
N ARG A 112 -14.90 8.10 -0.55
CA ARG A 112 -16.07 7.31 -0.13
C ARG A 112 -17.37 7.97 -0.57
N ARG A 113 -17.75 7.83 -1.84
CA ARG A 113 -19.14 8.06 -2.31
C ARG A 113 -19.86 6.74 -2.52
N ARG A 114 -21.19 6.70 -2.35
CA ARG A 114 -22.04 5.53 -2.66
C ARG A 114 -21.77 4.98 -4.08
N GLY A 115 -21.51 5.86 -5.06
CA GLY A 115 -21.15 5.45 -6.42
C GLY A 115 -19.78 4.77 -6.57
N THR A 116 -18.85 4.97 -5.62
CA THR A 116 -17.50 4.37 -5.59
C THR A 116 -17.42 3.14 -4.71
N MET A 117 -18.14 3.13 -3.58
CA MET A 117 -18.13 2.02 -2.61
C MET A 117 -19.23 0.98 -2.87
N GLY A 118 -20.22 1.31 -3.71
CA GLY A 118 -21.44 0.52 -3.85
C GLY A 118 -22.34 0.60 -2.60
N PRO A 119 -23.42 -0.19 -2.57
CA PRO A 119 -24.19 -0.40 -1.35
C PRO A 119 -23.32 -1.07 -0.27
N ASP A 120 -23.62 -0.82 1.00
CA ASP A 120 -22.97 -1.56 2.08
C ASP A 120 -23.40 -3.03 2.00
N LEU A 121 -22.42 -3.92 1.85
CA LEU A 121 -22.66 -5.35 1.67
C LEU A 121 -22.68 -6.05 3.04
N PRO A 122 -23.47 -7.12 3.23
CA PRO A 122 -23.36 -7.99 4.39
C PRO A 122 -21.92 -8.54 4.56
N GLU A 123 -21.52 -8.89 5.78
CA GLU A 123 -20.18 -9.43 6.04
C GLU A 123 -19.95 -10.73 5.25
N GLU A 124 -20.99 -11.57 5.12
CA GLU A 124 -20.94 -12.83 4.36
C GLU A 124 -20.63 -12.59 2.88
N GLU A 125 -21.26 -11.60 2.26
CA GLU A 125 -21.03 -11.29 0.85
C GLU A 125 -19.63 -10.71 0.63
N ARG A 126 -19.15 -9.87 1.55
CA ARG A 126 -17.76 -9.40 1.54
C ARG A 126 -16.79 -10.56 1.69
N ALA A 127 -17.06 -11.49 2.60
CA ALA A 127 -16.25 -12.67 2.84
C ALA A 127 -16.19 -13.55 1.59
N GLU A 128 -17.31 -13.76 0.89
CA GLU A 128 -17.35 -14.56 -0.34
C GLU A 128 -16.53 -13.90 -1.45
N ARG A 129 -16.70 -12.59 -1.66
CA ARG A 129 -15.93 -11.84 -2.67
C ARG A 129 -14.43 -11.92 -2.40
N ILE A 130 -14.00 -11.74 -1.15
CA ILE A 130 -12.59 -11.87 -0.76
C ILE A 130 -12.09 -13.30 -0.96
N ALA A 131 -12.87 -14.31 -0.55
CA ALA A 131 -12.50 -15.72 -0.72
C ALA A 131 -12.28 -16.07 -2.19
N ARG A 132 -13.21 -15.67 -3.07
CA ARG A 132 -13.11 -15.87 -4.52
C ARG A 132 -11.91 -15.12 -5.11
N GLN A 133 -11.72 -13.86 -4.72
CA GLN A 133 -10.58 -13.06 -5.17
C GLN A 133 -9.24 -13.71 -4.79
N TRP A 134 -9.12 -14.24 -3.57
CA TRP A 134 -7.92 -14.93 -3.12
C TRP A 134 -7.70 -16.25 -3.84
N LEU A 135 -8.75 -17.02 -4.11
CA LEU A 135 -8.65 -18.24 -4.92
C LEU A 135 -8.14 -17.93 -6.33
N THR A 136 -8.64 -16.89 -6.99
CA THR A 136 -8.16 -16.46 -8.31
C THR A 136 -6.71 -15.93 -8.25
N ARG A 137 -6.36 -15.18 -7.20
CA ARG A 137 -5.05 -14.54 -7.08
C ARG A 137 -3.93 -15.50 -6.70
N TYR A 138 -4.18 -16.38 -5.74
CA TYR A 138 -3.17 -17.25 -5.12
C TYR A 138 -3.28 -18.70 -5.56
N GLY A 139 -4.42 -19.13 -6.12
CA GLY A 139 -4.74 -20.52 -6.39
C GLY A 139 -5.04 -21.34 -5.13
N ILE A 140 -4.26 -21.14 -4.07
CA ILE A 140 -4.33 -21.86 -2.79
C ILE A 140 -4.47 -20.84 -1.66
N VAL A 141 -5.52 -21.00 -0.85
CA VAL A 141 -5.88 -20.09 0.22
C VAL A 141 -5.65 -20.74 1.59
N SER A 142 -4.85 -20.09 2.43
CA SER A 142 -4.65 -20.43 3.85
C SER A 142 -4.90 -19.20 4.74
N ARG A 143 -4.82 -19.42 6.07
CA ARG A 143 -4.94 -18.34 7.07
C ARG A 143 -3.81 -17.29 6.95
N ASP A 144 -2.69 -17.65 6.34
CA ASP A 144 -1.53 -16.77 6.19
C ASP A 144 -1.85 -15.55 5.32
N TRP A 145 -2.68 -15.72 4.29
CA TRP A 145 -3.13 -14.61 3.44
C TRP A 145 -3.96 -13.58 4.20
N TRP A 146 -4.78 -14.05 5.14
CA TRP A 146 -5.52 -13.15 6.01
C TRP A 146 -4.61 -12.32 6.92
N ARG A 147 -3.54 -12.92 7.46
CA ARG A 147 -2.54 -12.19 8.27
C ARG A 147 -1.79 -11.15 7.44
N ARG A 148 -1.53 -11.45 6.17
CA ARG A 148 -0.83 -10.58 5.22
C ARG A 148 -1.69 -9.41 4.74
N GLU A 149 -2.86 -9.71 4.16
CA GLU A 149 -3.70 -8.69 3.52
C GLU A 149 -4.52 -7.88 4.53
N ARG A 150 -4.79 -8.44 5.72
CA ARG A 150 -5.60 -7.80 6.78
C ARG A 150 -6.91 -7.20 6.25
N PRO A 151 -7.74 -7.99 5.55
CA PRO A 151 -9.00 -7.50 5.02
C PRO A 151 -9.94 -7.06 6.16
N PRO A 152 -10.94 -6.21 5.89
CA PRO A 152 -11.92 -5.75 6.87
C PRO A 152 -13.00 -6.81 7.17
N VAL A 153 -12.63 -8.09 7.16
CA VAL A 153 -13.50 -9.24 7.39
C VAL A 153 -12.75 -10.27 8.24
N SER A 154 -13.47 -10.91 9.17
CA SER A 154 -12.88 -11.91 10.04
C SER A 154 -12.45 -13.17 9.27
N TRP A 155 -11.36 -13.82 9.69
CA TRP A 155 -10.95 -15.11 9.10
C TRP A 155 -12.05 -16.16 9.21
N ARG A 156 -12.84 -16.13 10.30
CA ARG A 156 -13.96 -17.06 10.52
C ARG A 156 -15.05 -16.93 9.45
N ALA A 157 -15.37 -15.71 9.03
CA ALA A 157 -16.33 -15.48 7.95
C ALA A 157 -15.79 -16.02 6.61
N ILE A 158 -14.55 -15.68 6.27
CA ILE A 158 -13.89 -16.18 5.04
C ILE A 158 -13.81 -17.70 5.02
N TYR A 159 -13.41 -18.32 6.14
CA TYR A 159 -13.34 -19.77 6.28
C TYR A 159 -14.71 -20.44 6.09
N ARG A 160 -15.79 -19.82 6.59
CA ARG A 160 -17.15 -20.32 6.39
C ARG A 160 -17.51 -20.32 4.90
N GLU A 161 -17.18 -19.26 4.17
CA GLU A 161 -17.44 -19.19 2.72
C GLU A 161 -16.59 -20.19 1.94
N LEU A 162 -15.31 -20.36 2.29
CA LEU A 162 -14.46 -21.40 1.70
C LEU A 162 -15.02 -22.81 1.93
N LYS A 163 -15.59 -23.08 3.11
CA LYS A 163 -16.28 -24.35 3.40
C LYS A 163 -17.58 -24.49 2.59
N ARG A 164 -18.33 -23.42 2.35
CA ARG A 164 -19.50 -23.46 1.46
C ARG A 164 -19.09 -23.76 0.01
N LEU A 165 -18.03 -23.14 -0.47
CA LEU A 165 -17.44 -23.42 -1.79
C LEU A 165 -16.98 -24.88 -1.92
N GLU A 166 -16.38 -25.43 -0.85
CA GLU A 166 -16.04 -26.85 -0.76
C GLU A 166 -17.28 -27.74 -0.87
N PHE A 167 -18.36 -27.45 -0.12
CA PHE A 167 -19.60 -28.22 -0.21
C PHE A 167 -20.28 -28.13 -1.58
N ARG A 168 -20.11 -27.02 -2.30
CA ARG A 168 -20.56 -26.88 -3.70
C ARG A 168 -19.66 -27.62 -4.70
N GLY A 169 -18.51 -28.13 -4.26
CA GLY A 169 -17.54 -28.81 -5.11
C GLY A 169 -16.67 -27.87 -5.94
N GLU A 170 -16.79 -26.54 -5.77
CA GLU A 170 -15.99 -25.54 -6.50
C GLU A 170 -14.52 -25.51 -6.03
N VAL A 171 -14.27 -25.96 -4.79
CA VAL A 171 -12.96 -25.86 -4.13
C VAL A 171 -12.65 -27.19 -3.44
N ARG A 172 -11.37 -27.56 -3.41
CA ARG A 172 -10.86 -28.71 -2.67
C ARG A 172 -10.18 -28.23 -1.39
N ARG A 173 -10.51 -28.86 -0.26
CA ARG A 173 -9.83 -28.64 1.01
C ARG A 173 -8.77 -29.72 1.23
N GLY A 174 -7.59 -29.33 1.68
CA GLY A 174 -6.49 -30.27 1.93
C GLY A 174 -5.24 -29.61 2.47
N TYR A 175 -4.13 -30.32 2.32
CA TYR A 175 -2.77 -29.83 2.58
C TYR A 175 -1.99 -29.95 1.27
N PHE A 176 -1.85 -28.84 0.55
CA PHE A 176 -1.25 -28.82 -0.79
C PHE A 176 0.21 -28.36 -0.74
N VAL A 177 0.49 -27.32 0.04
CA VAL A 177 1.82 -26.72 0.16
C VAL A 177 2.34 -26.89 1.57
N LYS A 178 3.53 -27.46 1.71
CA LYS A 178 4.23 -27.57 3.00
C LYS A 178 4.54 -26.17 3.54
N GLY A 179 4.36 -25.96 4.84
CA GLY A 179 4.69 -24.68 5.51
C GLY A 179 3.60 -23.61 5.43
N LEU A 180 2.52 -23.80 4.67
CA LEU A 180 1.29 -23.02 4.85
C LEU A 180 0.48 -23.59 6.01
N GLY A 181 -0.02 -22.71 6.87
CA GLY A 181 -0.66 -23.08 8.13
C GLY A 181 -2.12 -23.48 7.99
N GLY A 182 -2.50 -24.53 8.74
CA GLY A 182 -3.90 -24.97 8.87
C GLY A 182 -4.48 -25.59 7.59
N ALA A 183 -5.81 -25.64 7.51
CA ALA A 183 -6.49 -26.13 6.32
C ALA A 183 -6.29 -25.18 5.13
N GLN A 184 -5.98 -25.76 3.97
CA GLN A 184 -5.81 -25.04 2.72
C GLN A 184 -6.98 -25.33 1.80
N PHE A 185 -7.36 -24.34 1.00
CA PHE A 185 -8.45 -24.41 0.05
C PHE A 185 -7.91 -24.04 -1.33
N ALA A 186 -8.12 -24.88 -2.33
CA ALA A 186 -7.60 -24.65 -3.67
C ALA A 186 -8.66 -24.92 -4.74
N LEU A 187 -8.57 -24.19 -5.85
CA LEU A 187 -9.35 -24.53 -7.05
C LEU A 187 -8.89 -25.90 -7.58
N PRO A 188 -9.79 -26.74 -8.12
CA PRO A 188 -9.42 -28.02 -8.72
C PRO A 188 -8.28 -27.89 -9.73
N ASP A 189 -8.35 -26.89 -10.61
CA ASP A 189 -7.33 -26.62 -11.63
C ASP A 189 -5.96 -26.31 -11.03
N ALA A 190 -5.93 -25.59 -9.90
CA ALA A 190 -4.69 -25.29 -9.19
C ALA A 190 -4.06 -26.55 -8.58
N VAL A 191 -4.88 -27.50 -8.13
CA VAL A 191 -4.41 -28.80 -7.61
C VAL A 191 -3.83 -29.66 -8.73
N GLU A 192 -4.49 -29.71 -9.89
CA GLU A 192 -3.94 -30.44 -11.04
C GLU A 192 -2.65 -29.80 -11.54
N TRP A 193 -2.58 -28.47 -11.61
CA TRP A 193 -1.36 -27.78 -11.98
C TRP A 193 -0.19 -28.10 -11.04
N LEU A 194 -0.44 -28.14 -9.72
CA LEU A 194 0.57 -28.58 -8.75
C LEU A 194 1.04 -30.01 -8.99
N ARG A 195 0.16 -30.93 -9.38
CA ARG A 195 0.53 -32.32 -9.68
C ARG A 195 1.38 -32.41 -10.94
N THR A 196 1.04 -31.64 -11.98
CA THR A 196 1.84 -31.54 -13.21
C THR A 196 3.25 -31.06 -12.87
N VAL A 197 3.38 -29.93 -12.16
CA VAL A 197 4.68 -29.38 -11.75
C VAL A 197 5.46 -30.35 -10.85
N ALA A 198 4.77 -31.11 -10.00
CA ALA A 198 5.42 -32.13 -9.16
C ALA A 198 5.91 -33.36 -9.95
N SER A 199 5.32 -33.65 -11.10
CA SER A 199 5.71 -34.76 -11.98
C SER A 199 6.85 -34.41 -12.95
N GLU A 200 7.06 -33.11 -13.21
CA GLU A 200 8.12 -32.61 -14.08
C GLU A 200 9.50 -32.73 -13.41
N ASP A 201 10.52 -33.06 -14.21
CA ASP A 201 11.90 -33.01 -13.74
C ASP A 201 12.34 -31.54 -13.58
N GLN A 202 12.38 -31.07 -12.32
CA GLN A 202 12.77 -29.70 -12.00
C GLN A 202 14.21 -29.36 -12.43
N SER A 203 15.06 -30.36 -12.70
CA SER A 203 16.40 -30.13 -13.25
C SER A 203 16.34 -29.54 -14.67
N SER A 204 15.26 -29.83 -15.42
CA SER A 204 15.02 -29.32 -16.77
C SER A 204 14.24 -28.00 -16.79
N ALA A 205 13.86 -27.46 -15.63
CA ALA A 205 13.09 -26.22 -15.54
C ALA A 205 13.82 -25.05 -16.21
N GLY A 206 13.08 -24.26 -16.99
CA GLY A 206 13.57 -23.03 -17.61
C GLY A 206 13.84 -21.94 -16.57
N PHE A 207 14.57 -20.91 -16.99
CA PHE A 207 14.77 -19.70 -16.19
C PHE A 207 13.57 -18.77 -16.31
N VAL A 208 13.11 -18.27 -15.17
CA VAL A 208 12.06 -17.25 -15.07
C VAL A 208 12.69 -15.97 -14.55
N VAL A 209 12.64 -14.91 -15.34
CA VAL A 209 13.10 -13.57 -14.98
C VAL A 209 11.91 -12.73 -14.57
N MET A 210 11.98 -12.11 -13.39
CA MET A 210 10.91 -11.29 -12.85
C MET A 210 11.46 -10.08 -12.10
N ALA A 211 10.69 -8.99 -12.06
CA ALA A 211 11.09 -7.83 -11.27
C ALA A 211 11.04 -8.14 -9.77
N ALA A 212 12.00 -7.63 -9.01
CA ALA A 212 12.05 -7.83 -7.56
C ALA A 212 10.80 -7.28 -6.86
N SER A 213 10.22 -6.21 -7.40
CA SER A 213 8.98 -5.58 -6.93
C SER A 213 7.71 -6.24 -7.44
N ASP A 214 7.80 -7.31 -8.24
CA ASP A 214 6.63 -7.97 -8.80
C ASP A 214 5.75 -8.59 -7.69
N PRO A 215 4.43 -8.38 -7.69
CA PRO A 215 3.53 -8.97 -6.69
C PRO A 215 3.46 -10.51 -6.73
N ALA A 216 3.84 -11.14 -7.86
CA ALA A 216 3.98 -12.59 -7.99
C ALA A 216 5.29 -13.12 -7.36
N ASN A 217 6.20 -12.24 -6.93
CA ASN A 217 7.42 -12.64 -6.24
C ASN A 217 7.10 -13.30 -4.89
N VAL A 218 7.21 -14.63 -4.86
CA VAL A 218 6.96 -15.45 -3.67
C VAL A 218 7.94 -15.12 -2.54
N TYR A 219 9.15 -14.66 -2.85
CA TYR A 219 10.17 -14.27 -1.86
C TYR A 219 9.85 -12.98 -1.09
N ASN A 220 8.91 -12.18 -1.61
CA ASN A 220 8.35 -11.04 -0.88
C ASN A 220 7.23 -11.46 0.09
N LEU A 221 6.82 -12.73 0.07
CA LEU A 221 5.77 -13.23 0.94
C LEU A 221 6.36 -13.60 2.31
N PRO A 222 5.70 -13.25 3.42
CA PRO A 222 6.15 -13.59 4.76
C PRO A 222 5.80 -15.06 5.08
N LEU A 223 6.22 -15.99 4.23
CA LEU A 223 5.95 -17.42 4.39
C LEU A 223 7.20 -18.11 4.91
N ASP A 224 7.03 -18.92 5.95
CA ASP A 224 8.14 -19.67 6.57
C ASP A 224 8.71 -20.75 5.64
N VAL A 225 7.96 -21.16 4.62
CA VAL A 225 8.41 -22.12 3.59
C VAL A 225 9.46 -21.53 2.65
N VAL A 226 9.53 -20.22 2.52
CA VAL A 226 10.40 -19.56 1.56
C VAL A 226 11.77 -19.34 2.19
N ASP A 227 12.78 -19.98 1.62
CA ASP A 227 14.14 -19.87 2.12
C ASP A 227 14.63 -18.41 2.08
N ARG A 228 15.30 -17.98 3.15
CA ARG A 228 15.80 -16.60 3.30
C ARG A 228 17.18 -16.48 2.70
N ASP A 229 17.32 -16.93 1.45
CA ASP A 229 18.53 -16.72 0.67
C ASP A 229 18.85 -15.21 0.65
N PRO A 230 20.10 -14.78 0.88
CA PRO A 230 20.50 -13.38 0.73
C PRO A 230 20.08 -12.75 -0.60
N LEU A 231 20.04 -13.54 -1.68
CA LEU A 231 19.64 -13.14 -3.03
C LEU A 231 18.13 -12.93 -3.19
N SER A 232 17.31 -13.27 -2.18
CA SER A 232 15.85 -13.14 -2.23
C SER A 232 15.32 -11.70 -2.23
N ARG A 233 16.19 -10.72 -1.94
CA ARG A 233 15.81 -9.30 -1.81
C ARG A 233 16.80 -8.37 -2.50
N PRO A 234 16.94 -8.46 -3.83
CA PRO A 234 17.77 -7.51 -4.56
C PRO A 234 17.22 -6.09 -4.41
N ARG A 235 18.13 -5.13 -4.25
CA ARG A 235 17.82 -3.71 -4.03
C ARG A 235 18.03 -2.89 -5.29
N GLY A 236 17.46 -1.69 -5.31
CA GLY A 236 17.62 -0.74 -6.40
C GLY A 236 16.40 -0.66 -7.33
N SER A 237 16.28 0.47 -8.03
CA SER A 237 15.22 0.66 -9.03
C SER A 237 15.54 -0.16 -10.27
N GLY A 238 14.74 -1.20 -10.52
CA GLY A 238 14.96 -2.12 -11.65
C GLY A 238 15.62 -3.45 -11.26
N ALA A 239 15.73 -3.74 -9.96
CA ALA A 239 16.20 -5.03 -9.49
C ALA A 239 15.41 -6.20 -10.11
N LEU A 240 16.12 -7.24 -10.57
CA LEU A 240 15.55 -8.44 -11.17
C LEU A 240 15.93 -9.68 -10.36
N LEU A 241 15.02 -10.66 -10.33
CA LEU A 241 15.22 -11.97 -9.76
C LEU A 241 15.09 -13.01 -10.87
N VAL A 242 16.08 -13.90 -10.97
CA VAL A 242 16.08 -15.02 -11.90
C VAL A 242 15.93 -16.30 -11.09
N THR A 243 14.86 -17.05 -11.37
CA THR A 243 14.57 -18.32 -10.68
C THR A 243 14.61 -19.48 -11.66
N ARG A 244 14.95 -20.68 -11.16
CA ARG A 244 14.90 -21.94 -11.89
C ARG A 244 14.28 -22.99 -10.98
N GLY A 245 13.19 -23.62 -11.42
CA GLY A 245 12.46 -24.60 -10.61
C GLY A 245 12.03 -24.07 -9.23
N GLY A 246 11.70 -22.78 -9.13
CA GLY A 246 11.31 -22.16 -7.86
C GLY A 246 12.46 -21.92 -6.88
N ARG A 247 13.72 -22.02 -7.30
CA ARG A 247 14.90 -21.60 -6.54
C ARG A 247 15.56 -20.39 -7.20
N ILE A 248 16.16 -19.51 -6.40
CA ILE A 248 16.88 -18.35 -6.92
C ILE A 248 18.17 -18.84 -7.56
N ALA A 249 18.37 -18.47 -8.83
CA ALA A 249 19.61 -18.73 -9.54
C ALA A 249 20.52 -17.50 -9.50
N ILE A 250 19.95 -16.32 -9.77
CA ILE A 250 20.67 -15.04 -9.85
C ILE A 250 19.77 -13.92 -9.35
N ALA A 251 20.34 -12.94 -8.66
CA ALA A 251 19.70 -11.67 -8.38
C ALA A 251 20.54 -10.54 -9.01
N VAL A 252 19.88 -9.62 -9.71
CA VAL A 252 20.52 -8.48 -10.38
C VAL A 252 20.07 -7.21 -9.67
N GLU A 253 21.02 -6.50 -9.08
CA GLU A 253 20.81 -5.18 -8.50
C GLU A 253 21.14 -4.09 -9.52
N ALA A 254 20.49 -2.93 -9.38
CA ALA A 254 20.66 -1.76 -10.24
C ALA A 254 21.31 -0.60 -9.48
#